data_AF-A0A3M1CR60-F1
#
_entry.id   AF-A0A3M1CR60-F1
#
_cell.length_a   1.000
_cell.length_b   1.000
_cell.length_c   1.000
_cell.angle_alpha   90.00
_cell.angle_beta   90.00
_cell.angle_gamma   90.00
#
_symmetry.space_group_name_H-M   'P 1'
#
loop_
_entity.id
_entity.type
_entity.pdbx_description
1 polymer ?
#
loop_
_entity_poly.entity_id
_entity_poly.type
_entity_poly.pdbx_seq_one_letter_code
_entity_poly.pdbx_strand_id
1 'polypeptide(L)' 'MIANDRLYYTNASGETFVFQLGDTVKLISTNRTTNRQESFGGTPAISMGRIFIRSNQYLYCIGDSK' A
#
# COMPACT_ATOMS: atom_id res chain seq x y z
N MET A 1 -7.45 -1.74 -0.88
CA MET A 1 -7.57 -2.50 -2.15
C MET A 1 -7.28 -3.97 -1.87
N ILE A 2 -8.05 -4.89 -2.45
CA ILE A 2 -7.77 -6.33 -2.40
C ILE A 2 -7.16 -6.77 -3.73
N ALA A 3 -6.11 -7.57 -3.68
CA ALA A 3 -5.57 -8.30 -4.83
C ALA A 3 -5.14 -9.70 -4.38
N ASN A 4 -5.63 -10.73 -5.05
CA ASN A 4 -5.52 -12.13 -4.62
C ASN A 4 -6.02 -12.30 -3.16
N ASP A 5 -5.20 -12.89 -2.30
CA ASP A 5 -5.45 -13.11 -0.89
C ASP A 5 -4.96 -11.96 0.00
N ARG A 6 -4.68 -10.78 -0.55
CA ARG A 6 -4.07 -9.67 0.20
C ARG A 6 -4.91 -8.42 0.16
N LEU A 7 -5.16 -7.85 1.34
CA LEU A 7 -5.71 -6.51 1.53
C LEU A 7 -4.58 -5.53 1.80
N TYR A 8 -4.48 -4.51 0.96
CA TYR A 8 -3.57 -3.39 1.09
C TYR A 8 -4.34 -2.16 1.58
N TYR A 9 -3.91 -1.61 2.71
CA TYR A 9 -4.51 -0.42 3.33
C TYR A 9 -3.41 0.58 3.64
N THR A 10 -3.55 1.81 3.16
CA THR A 10 -2.63 2.92 3.48
C THR A 10 -3.37 3.93 4.35
N ASN A 11 -2.83 4.21 5.54
CA ASN A 11 -3.39 5.22 6.44
C ASN A 11 -2.95 6.64 6.03
N ALA A 12 -3.53 7.66 6.67
CA ALA A 12 -3.24 9.06 6.36
C ALA A 12 -1.77 9.49 6.57
N SER A 13 -1.03 8.76 7.42
CA SER A 13 0.37 8.99 7.75
C SER A 13 1.35 8.30 6.81
N GLY A 14 0.86 7.62 5.77
CA GLY A 14 1.66 6.93 4.76
C GLY A 14 2.16 5.55 5.17
N GLU A 15 1.62 4.97 6.25
CA GLU A 15 1.87 3.57 6.58
C GLU A 15 0.92 2.67 5.80
N THR A 16 1.49 1.68 5.13
CA THR A 16 0.80 0.67 4.36
C THR A 16 0.84 -0.67 5.09
N PHE A 17 -0.35 -1.15 5.43
CA PHE A 17 -0.60 -2.44 6.06
C PHE A 17 -1.00 -3.45 5.00
N VAL A 18 -0.43 -4.65 5.08
CA VAL A 18 -0.77 -5.78 4.22
C VAL A 18 -1.35 -6.87 5.10
N PHE A 19 -2.62 -7.19 4.88
CA PHE A 19 -3.28 -8.29 5.54
C PHE A 19 -3.41 -9.46 4.59
N GLN A 20 -3.13 -10.67 5.07
CA GLN A 20 -3.53 -11.90 4.40
C GLN A 20 -4.98 -12.21 4.78
N LEU A 21 -5.80 -12.43 3.77
CA LEU A 21 -7.20 -12.83 3.86
C LEU A 21 -7.29 -14.36 3.84
N GLY A 22 -8.28 -14.89 4.54
CA GLY A 22 -8.56 -16.32 4.70
C GLY A 22 -9.57 -16.50 5.83
N ASP A 23 -9.67 -17.72 6.39
CA ASP A 23 -10.55 -18.00 7.54
C ASP A 23 -10.23 -17.11 8.75
N THR A 24 -8.98 -16.67 8.86
CA THR A 24 -8.55 -15.66 9.83
C THR A 24 -7.73 -14.60 9.12
N VAL A 25 -8.10 -13.33 9.30
CA VAL A 25 -7.34 -12.19 8.78
C VAL A 25 -6.06 -12.03 9.61
N LYS A 26 -4.91 -11.99 8.93
CA LYS A 26 -3.60 -11.83 9.58
C LYS A 26 -2.88 -10.60 9.02
N LEU A 27 -2.37 -9.74 9.88
CA LEU A 27 -1.43 -8.69 9.47
C LEU A 27 -0.08 -9.35 9.16
N ILE A 28 0.39 -9.26 7.91
CA ILE A 28 1.62 -9.91 7.45
C ILE A 28 2.74 -8.92 7.13
N SER A 29 2.44 -7.63 7.00
CA SER A 29 3.46 -6.60 6.78
C SER A 29 2.95 -5.19 7.12
N THR A 30 3.85 -4.33 7.59
CA THR A 30 3.63 -2.90 7.79
C THR A 30 4.83 -2.16 7.19
N ASN A 31 4.57 -1.26 6.23
CA ASN A 31 5.61 -0.55 5.48
C ASN A 31 5.36 0.96 5.52
N ARG A 32 6.40 1.75 5.73
CA ARG A 32 6.34 3.20 5.56
C ARG A 32 6.64 3.56 4.11
N THR A 33 5.73 4.29 3.46
CA THR A 33 5.88 4.67 2.03
C THR A 33 7.01 5.68 1.83
N THR A 34 7.15 6.63 2.75
CA THR A 34 8.14 7.72 2.70
C THR A 34 8.41 8.26 4.11
N ASN A 35 9.58 8.85 4.31
CA ASN A 35 9.93 9.58 5.53
C ASN A 35 9.61 11.08 5.45
N ARG A 36 9.05 11.54 4.32
CA ARG A 36 8.64 12.93 4.13
C ARG A 36 7.31 13.22 4.81
N GLN A 37 7.10 14.47 5.17
CA GLN A 37 5.82 14.94 5.72
C GLN A 37 4.81 15.12 4.58
N GLU A 38 3.92 14.13 4.44
CA GLU A 38 2.91 14.06 3.38
C GLU A 38 1.62 13.46 3.94
N SER A 39 0.50 13.72 3.26
CA SER A 39 -0.80 13.16 3.61
C SER A 39 -1.30 12.21 2.53
N PHE A 40 -1.86 11.08 2.97
CA PHE A 40 -2.35 10.04 2.09
C PHE A 40 -3.86 9.91 2.25
N GLY A 41 -4.58 9.90 1.13
CA GLY A 41 -6.04 9.73 1.14
C GLY A 41 -6.55 8.85 0.01
N GLY A 42 -5.65 8.38 -0.86
CA GLY A 42 -5.99 7.49 -1.96
C GLY A 42 -5.95 6.03 -1.53
N THR A 43 -6.84 5.21 -2.09
CA THR A 43 -6.66 3.77 -2.05
C THR A 43 -5.49 3.38 -2.96
N PRO A 44 -4.57 2.48 -2.54
CA PRO A 44 -3.52 1.98 -3.42
C PRO A 44 -4.09 1.36 -4.69
N ALA A 45 -3.41 1.53 -5.83
CA ALA A 45 -3.75 0.90 -7.10
C ALA A 45 -2.71 -0.16 -7.48
N ILE A 46 -3.13 -1.27 -8.08
CA ILE A 46 -2.23 -2.37 -8.48
C ILE A 46 -2.33 -2.57 -9.99
N SER A 47 -1.19 -2.56 -10.67
CA SER A 47 -1.12 -2.82 -12.11
C SER A 47 0.24 -3.41 -12.48
N MET A 48 0.24 -4.45 -13.32
CA MET A 48 1.46 -5.11 -13.82
C MET A 48 2.47 -5.49 -12.72
N GLY A 49 1.99 -6.02 -11.60
CA GLY A 49 2.84 -6.41 -10.46
C GLY A 49 3.40 -5.24 -9.65
N ARG A 50 2.95 -4.01 -9.91
CA ARG A 50 3.36 -2.80 -9.20
C ARG A 50 2.21 -2.23 -8.37
N ILE A 51 2.56 -1.65 -7.22
CA ILE A 51 1.65 -0.94 -6.32
C ILE A 51 1.91 0.55 -6.47
N PHE A 52 0.85 1.30 -6.69
CA PHE A 52 0.86 2.75 -6.80
C PHE A 52 0.18 3.37 -5.58
N ILE A 53 0.90 4.24 -4.87
CA ILE A 53 0.40 4.91 -3.67
C ILE A 53 0.51 6.42 -3.90
N ARG A 54 -0.61 7.13 -3.80
CA ARG A 54 -0.68 8.57 -4.04
C ARG A 54 -0.78 9.33 -2.71
N SER A 55 0.14 10.27 -2.50
CA SER A 55 0.02 11.29 -1.46
C SER A 55 -0.54 12.60 -2.03
N ASN A 56 -0.60 13.64 -1.21
CA ASN A 56 -0.87 15.01 -1.66
C ASN A 56 0.31 15.64 -2.43
N GLN A 57 1.49 15.02 -2.48
CA GLN A 57 2.70 15.56 -3.10
C GLN A 57 3.21 14.71 -4.27
N TYR A 58 3.22 13.38 -4.13
CA TYR A 58 3.82 12.46 -5.09
C TYR A 58 2.95 11.24 -5.38
N LEU A 59 3.25 10.57 -6.51
CA LEU A 59 2.79 9.23 -6.80
C LEU A 59 3.99 8.27 -6.69
N TYR A 60 3.92 7.34 -5.75
CA TYR A 60 4.94 6.33 -5.54
C TYR A 60 4.62 5.08 -6.35
N CYS A 61 5.64 4.50 -6.98
CA CYS A 61 5.55 3.20 -7.66
C CYS A 61 6.45 2.20 -6.91
N ILE A 62 5.85 1.15 -6.37
CA ILE A 62 6.52 0.10 -5.59
C ILE A 62 6.45 -1.20 -6.39
N GLY A 63 7.61 -1.79 -6.66
CA GLY A 63 7.77 -3.02 -7.42
C GLY A 63 9.20 -3.12 -7.94
N ASP A 64 9.53 -4.26 -8.54
CA ASP A 64 10.90 -4.49 -9.01
C ASP A 64 11.28 -3.55 -10.17
N SER A 65 12.51 -3.07 -10.13
CA SER A 65 13.19 -2.37 -11.21
C SER A 65 13.57 -3.38 -12.30
N LYS A 66 12.61 -3.77 -13.12
CA LYS A 66 12.93 -4.39 -14.41
C LYS A 66 13.43 -3.35 -15.39
#